data_AF-A0A4R8DJR8-F1
#
_entry.id   AF-A0A4R8DJR8-F1
#
_cell.length_a   1.000
_cell.length_b   1.000
_cell.length_c   1.000
_cell.angle_alpha   90.00
_cell.angle_beta   90.00
_cell.angle_gamma   90.00
#
_symmetry.space_group_name_H-M   'P 1'
#
loop_
_entity.id
_entity.type
_entity.pdbx_description
1 polymer ?
#
loop_
_entity_poly.entity_id
_entity_poly.type
_entity_poly.pdbx_seq_one_letter_code
_entity_poly.pdbx_strand_id
1 'polypeptide(L)'
;MHLNVVLETVDGSPIDSPDWRVELEATPVGADEHAVQLRVQYDGVAAADARVRLEVAAPDAPLWLIPGLFYGANRDPACARLYPRYAPGELDAENLIADRWAFRADRAATPVVFAWGEEGGVALSVGATTSLGLSGLGLGAGPDRPATIWVSLPYREEPFSYIGEPRGVEPLADCHRWEPGECHEIQASLWTLPADRHSYAPVLQVLRDRERAAHPPVTPWVDIAQAAELTAYGLWRWHYRENPAVLIETALFDRELAGDLGDRGDRLAMHVAWVSGIPYAHALLRHGRRTGNPSYVEAGTAVIDHITANLTPAGTFFGTWYAGKGWKQSWTPVPGGLHARTLAEATLFTLRAIAAEPVEHPVWRAAALSNLEFALAAQDAEGNFGSMYHLETGEVLSRLGAAGLTWVGAMAEAYELFGDERFREAARRGGQYYASFVRDETLCGAPEDVDLAPTSEDGYAALFAYVGLHRIDPSHEWLALARHAADWMLTFRYSYDVRFDPETILGAYGFRSRGADQASPSNQHLHNYGLICTAELATLSALTGDDSYATSAAEHLRFARQFIARHDGDFNARRGMVTERYYQTECFGPPGALLTLSHSWCIGVLLLATEDTLTHPELTALN
;
A
#
# COMPACT_ATOMS: atom_id res chain seq x y z
N MET A 1 1.90 -10.02 32.13
CA MET A 1 2.64 -9.00 31.38
C MET A 1 2.87 -7.81 32.30
N HIS A 2 4.10 -7.30 32.39
CA HIS A 2 4.41 -6.12 33.20
C HIS A 2 4.62 -4.94 32.26
N LEU A 3 3.77 -3.91 32.39
CA LEU A 3 3.97 -2.60 31.77
C LEU A 3 4.90 -1.78 32.66
N ASN A 4 5.85 -1.09 32.05
CA ASN A 4 6.72 -0.14 32.72
C ASN A 4 6.51 1.26 32.13
N VAL A 5 6.62 2.28 32.96
CA VAL A 5 6.53 3.68 32.53
C VAL A 5 7.85 4.37 32.83
N VAL A 6 8.43 4.96 31.80
CA VAL A 6 9.68 5.72 31.89
C VAL A 6 9.38 7.17 31.51
N LEU A 7 9.81 8.10 32.35
CA LEU A 7 9.84 9.52 32.00
C LEU A 7 11.19 9.82 31.39
N GLU A 8 11.20 10.54 30.27
CA GLU A 8 12.42 10.85 29.52
C GLU A 8 12.56 12.36 29.31
N THR A 9 13.80 12.85 29.38
CA THR A 9 14.18 14.17 28.88
C THR A 9 14.13 14.20 27.35
N VAL A 10 14.29 15.40 26.78
CA VAL A 10 14.30 15.62 25.32
C VAL A 10 15.33 14.73 24.60
N ASP A 11 16.51 14.54 25.20
CA ASP A 11 17.59 13.70 24.65
C ASP A 11 17.36 12.18 24.83
N GLY A 12 16.33 11.78 25.57
CA GLY A 12 15.98 10.39 25.85
C GLY A 12 16.58 9.83 27.14
N SER A 13 17.16 10.67 28.01
CA SER A 13 17.66 10.23 29.32
C SER A 13 16.50 10.03 30.30
N PRO A 14 16.53 8.98 31.14
CA PRO A 14 15.46 8.75 32.12
C PRO A 14 15.44 9.86 33.19
N ILE A 15 14.24 10.25 33.59
CA ILE A 15 13.98 11.21 34.67
C ILE A 15 13.61 10.43 35.94
N ASP A 16 14.44 10.56 36.96
CA ASP A 16 14.15 10.08 38.32
C ASP A 16 14.02 11.30 39.25
N SER A 17 12.79 11.82 39.35
CA SER A 17 12.46 12.97 40.20
C SER A 17 11.13 12.74 40.95
N PRO A 18 11.05 13.10 42.24
CA PRO A 18 9.81 13.03 43.01
C PRO A 18 8.74 14.05 42.56
N ASP A 19 9.10 14.96 41.66
CA ASP A 19 8.17 15.94 41.07
C ASP A 19 7.13 15.28 40.15
N TRP A 20 7.29 13.99 39.82
CA TRP A 20 6.41 13.28 38.92
C TRP A 20 5.62 12.21 39.65
N ARG A 21 4.31 12.18 39.40
CA ARG A 21 3.44 11.09 39.83
C ARG A 21 2.88 10.38 38.61
N VAL A 22 3.07 9.08 38.57
CA VAL A 22 2.60 8.21 37.51
C VAL A 22 1.71 7.15 38.13
N GLU A 23 0.46 7.08 37.68
CA GLU A 23 -0.49 6.04 38.02
C GLU A 23 -0.83 5.27 36.74
N LEU A 24 -0.76 3.95 36.82
CA LEU A 24 -1.03 3.05 35.70
C LEU A 24 -2.04 1.99 36.13
N GLU A 25 -3.16 1.93 35.43
CA GLU A 25 -4.18 0.90 35.63
C GLU A 25 -4.36 0.13 34.31
N ALA A 26 -4.38 -1.20 34.39
CA ALA A 26 -4.64 -2.08 33.26
C ALA A 26 -5.84 -2.98 33.58
N THR A 27 -6.92 -2.82 32.82
CA THR A 27 -8.20 -3.48 33.08
C THR A 27 -8.57 -4.37 31.90
N PRO A 28 -8.87 -5.67 32.11
CA PRO A 28 -9.33 -6.55 31.05
C PRO A 28 -10.65 -6.05 30.44
N VAL A 29 -10.68 -5.89 29.11
CA VAL A 29 -11.89 -5.47 28.36
C VAL A 29 -12.35 -6.51 27.32
N GLY A 30 -11.52 -7.51 27.06
CA GLY A 30 -11.82 -8.66 26.21
C GLY A 30 -11.01 -9.88 26.64
N ALA A 31 -11.09 -10.96 25.87
CA ALA A 31 -10.28 -12.17 26.13
C ALA A 31 -8.78 -11.87 26.04
N ASP A 32 -8.40 -11.03 25.08
CA ASP A 32 -7.02 -10.79 24.69
C ASP A 32 -6.57 -9.33 24.90
N GLU A 33 -7.47 -8.45 25.34
CA GLU A 33 -7.22 -7.01 25.47
C GLU A 33 -7.32 -6.51 26.91
N HIS A 34 -6.33 -5.72 27.30
CA HIS A 34 -6.34 -4.89 28.50
C HIS A 34 -6.35 -3.41 28.10
N ALA A 35 -7.38 -2.69 28.53
CA ALA A 35 -7.39 -1.24 28.44
C ALA A 35 -6.41 -0.68 29.47
N VAL A 36 -5.50 0.18 29.03
CA VAL A 36 -4.45 0.79 29.84
C VAL A 36 -4.78 2.27 30.02
N GLN A 37 -5.02 2.67 31.27
CA GLN A 37 -5.22 4.05 31.67
C GLN A 37 -3.96 4.54 32.38
N LEU A 38 -3.28 5.50 31.77
CA LEU A 38 -2.08 6.14 32.29
C LEU A 38 -2.43 7.55 32.73
N ARG A 39 -2.16 7.87 34.00
CA ARG A 39 -2.28 9.22 34.55
C ARG A 39 -0.89 9.71 34.95
N VAL A 40 -0.49 10.85 34.40
CA VAL A 40 0.80 11.49 34.70
C VAL A 40 0.55 12.90 35.20
N GLN A 41 1.08 13.22 36.37
CA GLN A 41 0.98 14.52 37.01
C GLN A 41 2.37 15.06 37.32
N TYR A 42 2.56 16.34 37.04
CA TYR A 42 3.77 17.07 37.34
C TYR A 42 3.55 18.08 38.47
N ASP A 43 4.19 17.84 39.62
CA ASP A 43 4.12 18.65 40.84
C ASP A 43 5.35 19.58 41.02
N GLY A 44 6.23 19.66 40.01
CA GLY A 44 7.42 20.50 40.07
C GLY A 44 7.09 22.00 40.12
N VAL A 45 8.04 22.80 40.61
CA VAL A 45 7.84 24.24 40.86
C VAL A 45 8.07 25.12 39.63
N ALA A 46 8.62 24.59 38.55
CA ALA A 46 8.91 25.29 37.30
C ALA A 46 8.59 24.38 36.11
N ALA A 47 8.27 24.94 34.94
CA ALA A 47 7.97 24.15 33.75
C ALA A 47 9.14 23.23 33.36
N ALA A 48 8.83 22.03 32.87
CA ALA A 48 9.81 21.03 32.45
C ALA A 48 9.39 20.36 31.13
N ASP A 49 10.35 20.13 30.24
CA ASP A 49 10.11 19.40 29.01
C ASP A 49 10.38 17.91 29.24
N ALA A 50 9.36 17.08 29.04
CA ALA A 50 9.46 15.64 29.27
C ALA A 50 8.56 14.83 28.33
N ARG A 51 8.96 13.59 28.11
CA ARG A 51 8.22 12.56 27.40
C ARG A 51 7.84 11.44 28.35
N VAL A 52 6.72 10.79 28.09
CA VAL A 52 6.33 9.54 28.74
C VAL A 52 6.51 8.38 27.76
N ARG A 53 7.21 7.33 28.18
CA ARG A 53 7.35 6.07 27.44
C ARG A 53 6.65 4.96 28.23
N LEU A 54 5.75 4.25 27.57
CA LEU A 54 5.10 3.06 28.09
C LEU A 54 5.67 1.85 27.35
N GLU A 55 6.29 0.91 28.07
CA GLU A 55 7.00 -0.23 27.48
C GLU A 55 6.53 -1.56 28.07
N VAL A 56 6.60 -2.61 27.26
CA VAL A 56 6.27 -3.98 27.66
C VAL A 56 7.29 -4.94 27.07
N ALA A 57 7.69 -5.92 27.88
CA ALA A 57 8.54 -7.01 27.42
C ALA A 57 7.83 -7.81 26.32
N ALA A 58 8.56 -8.06 25.24
CA ALA A 58 8.17 -8.90 24.13
C ALA A 58 8.83 -10.28 24.24
N PRO A 59 8.32 -11.29 23.52
CA PRO A 59 8.98 -12.60 23.41
C PRO A 59 10.41 -12.49 22.85
N ASP A 60 11.26 -13.46 23.20
CA ASP A 60 12.61 -13.57 22.64
C ASP A 60 12.58 -13.84 21.14
N ALA A 61 13.60 -13.35 20.42
CA ALA A 61 13.74 -13.44 18.96
C ALA A 61 12.44 -13.09 18.19
N PRO A 62 11.85 -11.92 18.45
CA PRO A 62 10.51 -11.63 17.98
C PRO A 62 10.45 -11.34 16.48
N LEU A 63 9.34 -11.73 15.87
CA LEU A 63 8.88 -11.17 14.61
C LEU A 63 8.16 -9.84 14.90
N TRP A 64 8.54 -8.78 14.20
CA TRP A 64 8.00 -7.44 14.38
C TRP A 64 6.95 -7.08 13.34
N LEU A 65 5.90 -6.35 13.74
CA LEU A 65 5.01 -5.65 12.82
C LEU A 65 4.66 -4.25 13.33
N ILE A 66 4.83 -3.25 12.47
CA ILE A 66 4.16 -1.96 12.57
C ILE A 66 3.40 -1.77 11.24
N PRO A 67 2.04 -1.72 11.24
CA PRO A 67 1.24 -1.68 10.03
C PRO A 67 1.67 -0.57 9.06
N GLY A 68 2.02 -0.95 7.83
CA GLY A 68 2.46 -0.07 6.75
C GLY A 68 3.94 0.33 6.81
N LEU A 69 4.66 0.01 7.89
CA LEU A 69 5.94 0.63 8.22
C LEU A 69 7.08 -0.34 8.53
N PHE A 70 6.79 -1.49 9.15
CA PHE A 70 7.83 -2.42 9.59
C PHE A 70 7.33 -3.86 9.57
N TYR A 71 8.01 -4.77 8.84
CA TYR A 71 7.61 -6.18 8.70
C TYR A 71 8.80 -7.12 8.91
N GLY A 72 8.83 -7.87 10.01
CA GLY A 72 9.96 -8.74 10.38
C GLY A 72 11.26 -7.94 10.54
N ALA A 73 12.27 -8.21 9.71
CA ALA A 73 13.50 -7.41 9.66
C ALA A 73 13.35 -6.08 8.87
N ASN A 74 12.17 -5.85 8.31
CA ASN A 74 11.74 -4.78 7.40
C ASN A 74 12.41 -4.81 6.03
N ARG A 75 13.71 -5.10 5.95
CA ARG A 75 14.48 -5.13 4.71
C ARG A 75 15.31 -6.39 4.58
N ASP A 76 15.14 -7.12 3.48
CA ASP A 76 16.01 -8.23 3.11
C ASP A 76 17.46 -7.74 2.88
N PRO A 77 18.50 -8.43 3.37
CA PRO A 77 19.89 -8.04 3.14
C PRO A 77 20.28 -7.91 1.66
N ALA A 78 19.61 -8.62 0.75
CA ALA A 78 19.82 -8.54 -0.69
C ALA A 78 19.07 -7.38 -1.36
N CYS A 79 18.17 -6.70 -0.65
CA CYS A 79 17.46 -5.53 -1.17
C CYS A 79 18.45 -4.38 -1.43
N ALA A 80 18.56 -3.95 -2.69
CA ALA A 80 19.46 -2.88 -3.10
C ALA A 80 19.04 -1.49 -2.59
N ARG A 81 17.76 -1.31 -2.24
CA ARG A 81 17.21 -0.05 -1.76
C ARG A 81 17.41 0.07 -0.25
N LEU A 82 18.06 1.13 0.21
CA LEU A 82 18.26 1.37 1.64
C LEU A 82 17.05 2.06 2.29
N TYR A 83 16.45 1.38 3.26
CA TYR A 83 15.43 1.87 4.20
C TYR A 83 15.57 1.11 5.55
N PRO A 84 14.94 1.54 6.67
CA PRO A 84 15.17 0.96 7.99
C PRO A 84 15.19 -0.57 8.03
N ARG A 85 16.24 -1.16 8.62
CA ARG A 85 16.41 -2.60 8.80
C ARG A 85 16.70 -2.92 10.25
N TYR A 86 16.00 -3.92 10.78
CA TYR A 86 16.33 -4.48 12.10
C TYR A 86 17.44 -5.53 11.99
N ALA A 87 18.48 -5.41 12.81
CA ALA A 87 19.51 -6.43 12.98
C ALA A 87 20.01 -6.45 14.43
N PRO A 88 19.90 -7.59 15.15
CA PRO A 88 20.30 -7.68 16.55
C PRO A 88 21.77 -7.29 16.79
N GLY A 89 22.00 -6.35 17.70
CA GLY A 89 23.34 -5.89 18.11
C GLY A 89 24.09 -5.03 17.08
N GLU A 90 23.46 -4.66 15.97
CA GLU A 90 24.06 -3.79 14.95
C GLU A 90 23.57 -2.34 15.10
N LEU A 91 24.44 -1.38 14.75
CA LEU A 91 24.11 0.04 14.60
C LEU A 91 24.96 0.62 13.47
N ASP A 92 24.32 0.88 12.33
CA ASP A 92 24.94 1.43 11.12
C ASP A 92 23.97 2.44 10.48
N ALA A 93 24.23 3.73 10.73
CA ALA A 93 23.40 4.82 10.22
C ALA A 93 23.54 5.05 8.71
N GLU A 94 24.68 4.68 8.11
CA GLU A 94 24.91 4.81 6.67
C GLU A 94 24.05 3.82 5.90
N ASN A 95 23.89 2.60 6.43
CA ASN A 95 23.09 1.55 5.81
C ASN A 95 21.67 1.43 6.38
N LEU A 96 21.26 2.32 7.29
CA LEU A 96 19.96 2.31 7.98
C LEU A 96 19.71 0.97 8.71
N ILE A 97 20.69 0.47 9.46
CA ILE A 97 20.60 -0.79 10.22
C ILE A 97 20.69 -0.48 11.72
N ALA A 98 19.78 -1.05 12.51
CA ALA A 98 19.82 -0.92 13.96
C ALA A 98 19.14 -2.10 14.68
N ASP A 99 19.52 -2.33 15.94
CA ASP A 99 18.91 -3.31 16.86
C ASP A 99 17.66 -2.79 17.59
N ARG A 100 17.28 -1.55 17.30
CA ARG A 100 16.07 -0.91 17.80
C ARG A 100 15.60 0.14 16.83
N TRP A 101 14.29 0.36 16.81
CA TRP A 101 13.66 1.39 16.02
C TRP A 101 12.51 2.01 16.77
N ALA A 102 12.36 3.32 16.69
CA ALA A 102 11.09 3.97 16.96
C ALA A 102 10.76 4.97 15.85
N PHE A 103 9.47 5.15 15.62
CA PHE A 103 8.92 5.93 14.53
C PHE A 103 7.78 6.80 15.06
N ARG A 104 7.51 7.92 14.39
CA ARG A 104 6.25 8.64 14.57
C ARG A 104 5.05 7.75 14.22
N ALA A 105 3.95 7.90 14.95
CA ALA A 105 2.72 7.15 14.71
C ALA A 105 2.11 7.44 13.33
N ASP A 106 2.28 8.65 12.79
CA ASP A 106 1.77 9.04 11.46
C ASP A 106 2.49 8.43 10.26
N ARG A 107 3.56 7.67 10.50
CA ARG A 107 4.16 6.76 9.50
C ARG A 107 3.46 5.41 9.42
N ALA A 108 2.70 5.04 10.44
CA ALA A 108 2.00 3.77 10.51
C ALA A 108 0.54 3.93 10.10
N ALA A 109 0.02 2.96 9.35
CA ALA A 109 -1.38 2.98 8.90
C ALA A 109 -2.36 2.75 10.08
N THR A 110 -1.93 2.05 11.12
CA THR A 110 -2.65 1.92 12.39
C THR A 110 -1.63 2.05 13.52
N PRO A 111 -1.82 2.94 14.52
CA PRO A 111 -0.82 3.17 15.57
C PRO A 111 -0.75 2.04 16.61
N VAL A 112 -0.09 0.95 16.22
CA VAL A 112 0.12 -0.24 17.02
C VAL A 112 1.44 -0.89 16.62
N VAL A 113 2.15 -1.44 17.61
CA VAL A 113 3.36 -2.25 17.41
C VAL A 113 3.10 -3.65 17.94
N PHE A 114 3.45 -4.66 17.15
CA PHE A 114 3.29 -6.07 17.48
C PHE A 114 4.65 -6.77 17.57
N ALA A 115 4.72 -7.79 18.42
CA ALA A 115 5.84 -8.70 18.55
C ALA A 115 5.35 -10.12 18.84
N TRP A 116 5.82 -11.12 18.07
CA TRP A 116 5.53 -12.54 18.28
C TRP A 116 6.79 -13.35 18.49
N GLY A 117 6.75 -14.32 19.40
CA GLY A 117 7.69 -15.44 19.48
C GLY A 117 6.99 -16.77 19.15
N GLU A 118 7.62 -17.89 19.47
CA GLU A 118 7.08 -19.23 19.16
C GLU A 118 5.80 -19.58 19.94
N GLU A 119 5.63 -19.06 21.16
CA GLU A 119 4.52 -19.42 22.05
C GLU A 119 3.37 -18.40 22.07
N GLY A 120 3.54 -17.26 21.40
CA GLY A 120 2.58 -16.15 21.45
C GLY A 120 3.23 -14.79 21.28
N GLY A 121 2.47 -13.73 21.48
CA GLY A 121 2.94 -12.37 21.27
C GLY A 121 2.27 -11.31 22.14
N VAL A 122 2.70 -10.07 21.91
CA VAL A 122 2.14 -8.86 22.50
C VAL A 122 1.93 -7.80 21.44
N ALA A 123 0.93 -6.96 21.63
CA ALA A 123 0.83 -5.70 20.90
C ALA A 123 0.51 -4.54 21.84
N LEU A 124 0.98 -3.35 21.47
CA LEU A 124 0.72 -2.12 22.20
C LEU A 124 0.20 -1.06 21.22
N SER A 125 -1.03 -0.59 21.45
CA SER A 125 -1.69 0.43 20.61
C SER A 125 -2.01 1.68 21.40
N VAL A 126 -1.96 2.83 20.74
CA VAL A 126 -2.27 4.15 21.33
C VAL A 126 -2.94 5.03 20.28
N GLY A 127 -3.62 6.12 20.67
CA GLY A 127 -4.06 7.11 19.69
C GLY A 127 -2.88 7.72 18.93
N ALA A 128 -3.04 7.98 17.64
CA ALA A 128 -1.99 8.62 16.83
C ALA A 128 -1.53 9.95 17.44
N THR A 129 -2.47 10.72 17.99
CA THR A 129 -2.20 11.93 18.77
C THR A 129 -2.89 11.80 20.12
N THR A 130 -2.18 12.11 21.19
CA THR A 130 -2.70 12.17 22.56
C THR A 130 -2.78 13.62 23.05
N SER A 131 -3.18 13.82 24.30
CA SER A 131 -3.12 15.14 24.94
C SER A 131 -1.69 15.69 25.10
N LEU A 132 -0.67 14.83 25.03
CA LEU A 132 0.74 15.24 25.08
C LEU A 132 1.32 15.61 23.70
N GLY A 133 0.72 15.15 22.60
CA GLY A 133 1.23 15.37 21.24
C GLY A 133 1.15 14.14 20.35
N LEU A 134 1.84 14.18 19.21
CA LEU A 134 1.94 13.06 18.27
C LEU A 134 2.68 11.89 18.95
N SER A 135 2.09 10.70 18.93
CA SER A 135 2.64 9.50 19.55
C SER A 135 3.76 8.88 18.70
N GLY A 136 4.61 8.07 19.31
CA GLY A 136 5.61 7.24 18.64
C GLY A 136 5.43 5.76 18.98
N LEU A 137 5.90 4.90 18.08
CA LEU A 137 5.85 3.44 18.17
C LEU A 137 7.27 2.91 18.09
N GLY A 138 7.67 2.01 18.99
CA GLY A 138 9.02 1.46 18.96
C GLY A 138 9.12 0.00 19.33
N LEU A 139 10.21 -0.59 18.89
CA LEU A 139 10.58 -1.99 19.00
C LEU A 139 12.10 -2.13 19.10
N GLY A 140 12.56 -3.17 19.75
CA GLY A 140 13.98 -3.49 19.75
C GLY A 140 14.31 -4.69 20.61
N ALA A 141 15.39 -5.37 20.25
CA ALA A 141 16.00 -6.42 21.03
C ALA A 141 17.48 -6.49 20.65
N GLY A 142 18.36 -6.66 21.64
CA GLY A 142 19.80 -6.68 21.43
C GLY A 142 20.51 -7.58 22.44
N PRO A 143 21.83 -7.81 22.29
CA PRO A 143 22.59 -8.70 23.17
C PRO A 143 22.46 -8.37 24.67
N ASP A 144 22.35 -7.07 24.98
CA ASP A 144 22.24 -6.56 26.36
C ASP A 144 20.84 -5.99 26.68
N ARG A 145 19.85 -6.20 25.79
CA ARG A 145 18.50 -5.65 25.93
C ARG A 145 17.45 -6.71 25.64
N PRO A 146 16.55 -7.03 26.61
CA PRO A 146 15.43 -7.92 26.33
C PRO A 146 14.58 -7.36 25.18
N ALA A 147 13.89 -8.24 24.47
CA ALA A 147 12.94 -7.79 23.47
C ALA A 147 11.85 -6.93 24.13
N THR A 148 11.63 -5.74 23.59
CA THR A 148 10.68 -4.76 24.13
C THR A 148 9.95 -4.07 22.98
N ILE A 149 8.66 -3.81 23.17
CA ILE A 149 7.90 -2.85 22.37
C ILE A 149 7.45 -1.70 23.28
N TRP A 150 7.32 -0.50 22.71
CA TRP A 150 6.92 0.68 23.47
C TRP A 150 6.14 1.68 22.65
N VAL A 151 5.45 2.57 23.36
CA VAL A 151 4.91 3.81 22.81
C VAL A 151 5.54 5.01 23.50
N SER A 152 5.79 6.06 22.74
CA SER A 152 6.44 7.31 23.17
C SER A 152 5.47 8.47 23.06
N LEU A 153 5.30 9.28 24.10
CA LEU A 153 4.29 10.32 24.21
C LEU A 153 4.90 11.64 24.72
N PRO A 154 5.23 12.60 23.84
CA PRO A 154 5.25 12.53 22.37
C PRO A 154 6.32 11.61 21.78
N TYR A 155 6.34 11.45 20.46
CA TYR A 155 7.27 10.59 19.76
C TYR A 155 8.75 10.96 19.94
N ARG A 156 9.60 9.98 19.70
CA ARG A 156 11.02 10.11 19.35
C ARG A 156 11.34 9.02 18.37
N GLU A 157 11.82 9.41 17.20
CA GLU A 157 12.40 8.45 16.28
C GLU A 157 13.79 8.07 16.77
N GLU A 158 14.14 6.80 16.68
CA GLU A 158 15.45 6.33 17.09
C GLU A 158 15.85 5.08 16.30
N PRO A 159 17.16 4.82 16.13
CA PRO A 159 18.29 5.68 16.51
C PRO A 159 18.51 6.89 15.58
N PHE A 160 17.79 6.96 14.46
CA PHE A 160 17.80 8.06 13.49
C PHE A 160 16.50 8.03 12.68
N SER A 161 16.24 9.10 11.92
CA SER A 161 15.05 9.23 11.09
C SER A 161 15.31 8.83 9.64
N TYR A 162 14.30 8.23 9.00
CA TYR A 162 14.30 7.94 7.57
C TYR A 162 13.39 8.91 6.82
N ILE A 163 13.92 9.63 5.83
CA ILE A 163 13.18 10.64 5.06
C ILE A 163 13.07 10.31 3.57
N GLY A 164 13.23 9.02 3.21
CA GLY A 164 13.20 8.59 1.81
C GLY A 164 14.56 8.65 1.09
N GLU A 165 15.62 9.04 1.81
CA GLU A 165 17.00 9.03 1.32
C GLU A 165 17.74 7.75 1.76
N PRO A 166 18.74 7.28 1.00
CA PRO A 166 19.53 6.08 1.34
C PRO A 166 20.53 6.35 2.47
N ARG A 167 20.10 7.04 3.54
CA ARG A 167 20.87 7.36 4.75
C ARG A 167 19.95 7.81 5.88
N GLY A 168 20.39 7.64 7.13
CA GLY A 168 19.71 8.22 8.28
C GLY A 168 19.94 9.73 8.39
N VAL A 169 18.96 10.45 8.93
CA VAL A 169 19.11 11.84 9.38
C VAL A 169 18.94 11.92 10.89
N GLU A 170 19.22 13.09 11.47
CA GLU A 170 19.05 13.32 12.91
C GLU A 170 17.65 12.87 13.38
N PRO A 171 17.55 12.14 14.50
CA PRO A 171 16.28 11.80 15.15
C PRO A 171 15.29 12.96 15.19
N LEU A 172 14.15 12.78 14.51
CA LEU A 172 12.99 13.61 14.75
C LEU A 172 12.41 13.24 16.11
N ALA A 173 12.20 14.23 16.97
CA ALA A 173 11.66 14.02 18.31
C ALA A 173 10.84 15.22 18.74
N ASP A 174 9.88 14.96 19.61
CA ASP A 174 9.08 16.00 20.25
C ASP A 174 8.99 15.73 21.77
N CYS A 175 8.60 16.75 22.53
CA CYS A 175 8.43 16.69 23.97
C CYS A 175 7.22 17.53 24.40
N HIS A 176 6.55 17.12 25.46
CA HIS A 176 5.52 17.96 26.07
C HIS A 176 6.17 18.90 27.07
N ARG A 177 5.77 20.17 27.04
CA ARG A 177 6.17 21.16 28.03
C ARG A 177 5.16 21.13 29.18
N TRP A 178 5.57 20.58 30.31
CA TRP A 178 4.75 20.41 31.49
C TRP A 178 4.75 21.66 32.36
N GLU A 179 3.56 22.16 32.69
CA GLU A 179 3.39 23.27 33.63
C GLU A 179 3.15 22.76 35.06
N PRO A 180 3.55 23.50 36.11
CA PRO A 180 3.30 23.11 37.50
C PRO A 180 1.83 22.77 37.80
N GLY A 181 1.57 21.56 38.30
CA GLY A 181 0.24 21.05 38.62
C GLY A 181 -0.52 20.46 37.43
N GLU A 182 0.08 20.39 36.23
CA GLU A 182 -0.53 19.78 35.06
C GLU A 182 -0.69 18.26 35.23
N CYS A 183 -1.81 17.74 34.72
CA CYS A 183 -2.15 16.32 34.81
C CYS A 183 -2.81 15.89 33.50
N HIS A 184 -2.36 14.75 32.96
CA HIS A 184 -2.89 14.14 31.75
C HIS A 184 -3.37 12.72 32.00
N GLU A 185 -4.47 12.35 31.36
CA GLU A 185 -5.01 11.01 31.32
C GLU A 185 -4.95 10.48 29.88
N ILE A 186 -4.24 9.36 29.70
CA ILE A 186 -3.92 8.79 28.40
C ILE A 186 -4.40 7.35 28.34
N GLN A 187 -5.04 7.01 27.22
CA GLN A 187 -5.53 5.66 26.95
C GLN A 187 -4.62 4.94 25.95
N ALA A 188 -4.27 3.70 26.28
CA ALA A 188 -3.61 2.74 25.40
C ALA A 188 -4.30 1.37 25.53
N SER A 189 -3.99 0.43 24.64
CA SER A 189 -4.41 -0.97 24.80
C SER A 189 -3.21 -1.90 24.71
N LEU A 190 -3.14 -2.84 25.65
CA LEU A 190 -2.20 -3.95 25.65
C LEU A 190 -2.92 -5.22 25.22
N TRP A 191 -2.35 -5.91 24.25
CA TRP A 191 -2.92 -7.13 23.66
C TRP A 191 -2.03 -8.33 23.95
N THR A 192 -2.64 -9.45 24.33
CA THR A 192 -2.00 -10.77 24.35
C THR A 192 -2.35 -11.50 23.07
N LEU A 193 -1.36 -12.06 22.38
CA LEU A 193 -1.56 -12.67 21.07
C LEU A 193 -1.27 -14.17 21.13
N PRO A 194 -2.05 -15.01 20.41
CA PRO A 194 -1.66 -16.38 20.16
C PRO A 194 -0.39 -16.45 19.29
N ALA A 195 0.19 -17.64 19.15
CA ALA A 195 1.38 -17.87 18.31
C ALA A 195 1.13 -17.69 16.80
N ASP A 196 -0.13 -17.66 16.37
CA ASP A 196 -0.51 -17.40 14.98
C ASP A 196 -0.13 -15.96 14.59
N ARG A 197 0.71 -15.84 13.57
CA ARG A 197 1.19 -14.54 13.06
C ARG A 197 0.06 -13.68 12.49
N HIS A 198 -1.00 -14.29 11.98
CA HIS A 198 -2.16 -13.56 11.46
C HIS A 198 -3.06 -12.98 12.57
N SER A 199 -2.72 -13.20 13.85
CA SER A 199 -3.50 -12.66 14.97
C SER A 199 -3.51 -11.13 15.06
N TYR A 200 -2.70 -10.42 14.24
CA TYR A 200 -2.85 -8.97 14.10
C TYR A 200 -4.18 -8.60 13.45
N ALA A 201 -4.74 -9.42 12.56
CA ALA A 201 -5.88 -9.03 11.75
C ALA A 201 -7.14 -8.73 12.59
N PRO A 202 -7.52 -9.58 13.57
CA PRO A 202 -8.60 -9.25 14.51
C PRO A 202 -8.32 -7.97 15.33
N VAL A 203 -7.07 -7.75 15.76
CA VAL A 203 -6.69 -6.54 16.51
C VAL A 203 -6.87 -5.29 15.64
N LEU A 204 -6.36 -5.31 14.41
CA LEU A 204 -6.52 -4.21 13.45
C LEU A 204 -7.98 -3.95 13.07
N GLN A 205 -8.80 -5.00 13.02
CA GLN A 205 -10.24 -4.88 12.81
C GLN A 205 -10.91 -4.13 13.97
N VAL A 206 -10.64 -4.52 15.21
CA VAL A 206 -11.17 -3.82 16.40
C VAL A 206 -10.73 -2.35 16.45
N LEU A 207 -9.45 -2.07 16.15
CA LEU A 207 -8.94 -0.70 16.12
C LEU A 207 -9.60 0.14 15.01
N ARG A 208 -9.78 -0.41 13.80
CA ARG A 208 -10.53 0.26 12.73
C ARG A 208 -11.98 0.53 13.10
N ASP A 209 -12.65 -0.42 13.74
CA ASP A 209 -14.06 -0.25 14.12
C ASP A 209 -14.24 0.80 15.21
N ARG A 210 -13.28 0.92 16.14
CA ARG A 210 -13.22 2.04 17.09
C ARG A 210 -13.08 3.39 16.39
N GLU A 211 -12.18 3.48 15.42
CA GLU A 211 -12.01 4.71 14.63
C GLU A 211 -13.26 5.06 13.81
N ARG A 212 -13.93 4.07 13.22
CA ARG A 212 -15.20 4.23 12.51
C ARG A 212 -16.31 4.71 13.44
N ALA A 213 -16.35 4.21 14.68
CA ALA A 213 -17.34 4.61 15.67
C ALA A 213 -17.07 6.02 16.24
N ALA A 214 -15.79 6.38 16.41
CA ALA A 214 -15.37 7.66 16.98
C ALA A 214 -15.44 8.81 15.96
N HIS A 215 -15.21 8.53 14.68
CA HIS A 215 -15.05 9.54 13.65
C HIS A 215 -15.94 9.28 12.43
N PRO A 216 -16.62 10.31 11.88
CA PRO A 216 -17.41 10.16 10.67
C PRO A 216 -16.53 9.72 9.49
N PRO A 217 -17.09 9.04 8.48
CA PRO A 217 -16.36 8.73 7.26
C PRO A 217 -15.92 9.97 6.51
N VAL A 218 -14.88 9.81 5.70
CA VAL A 218 -14.41 10.83 4.76
C VAL A 218 -15.57 11.27 3.88
N THR A 219 -15.82 12.58 3.83
CA THR A 219 -16.76 13.18 2.87
C THR A 219 -16.02 13.41 1.55
N PRO A 220 -16.33 12.65 0.48
CA PRO A 220 -15.69 12.84 -0.81
C PRO A 220 -16.07 14.20 -1.42
N TRP A 221 -15.20 14.79 -2.25
CA TRP A 221 -15.48 16.08 -2.88
C TRP A 221 -16.47 16.00 -4.04
N VAL A 222 -16.59 14.81 -4.62
CA VAL A 222 -17.45 14.50 -5.75
C VAL A 222 -18.13 13.14 -5.54
N ASP A 223 -19.32 12.97 -6.11
CA ASP A 223 -19.99 11.68 -6.14
C ASP A 223 -19.29 10.70 -7.11
N ILE A 224 -19.76 9.44 -7.13
CA ILE A 224 -19.15 8.39 -7.97
C ILE A 224 -19.25 8.72 -9.46
N ALA A 225 -20.40 9.20 -9.93
CA ALA A 225 -20.62 9.48 -11.35
C ALA A 225 -19.76 10.66 -11.82
N GLN A 226 -19.65 11.69 -10.99
CA GLN A 226 -18.80 12.85 -11.25
C GLN A 226 -17.31 12.48 -11.19
N ALA A 227 -16.89 11.62 -10.25
CA ALA A 227 -15.53 11.09 -10.22
C ALA A 227 -15.19 10.31 -11.50
N ALA A 228 -16.08 9.44 -11.96
CA ALA A 228 -15.92 8.67 -13.20
C ALA A 228 -15.76 9.61 -14.41
N GLU A 229 -16.61 10.63 -14.55
CA GLU A 229 -16.52 11.59 -15.66
C GLU A 229 -15.23 12.43 -15.60
N LEU A 230 -14.85 12.93 -14.42
CA LEU A 230 -13.63 13.73 -14.26
C LEU A 230 -12.37 12.92 -14.56
N THR A 231 -12.31 11.67 -14.10
CA THR A 231 -11.16 10.79 -14.32
C THR A 231 -11.09 10.30 -15.77
N ALA A 232 -12.22 9.91 -16.39
CA ALA A 232 -12.25 9.59 -17.81
C ALA A 232 -11.79 10.77 -18.68
N TYR A 233 -12.30 11.98 -18.39
CA TYR A 233 -11.84 13.20 -19.04
C TYR A 233 -10.34 13.42 -18.81
N GLY A 234 -9.85 13.29 -17.58
CA GLY A 234 -8.45 13.51 -17.24
C GLY A 234 -7.50 12.54 -17.96
N LEU A 235 -7.85 11.25 -17.97
CA LEU A 235 -7.07 10.21 -18.61
C LEU A 235 -7.01 10.44 -20.13
N TRP A 236 -8.15 10.68 -20.77
CA TRP A 236 -8.21 10.97 -22.21
C TRP A 236 -7.53 12.30 -22.56
N ARG A 237 -7.77 13.37 -21.79
CA ARG A 237 -7.30 14.71 -22.16
C ARG A 237 -5.80 14.91 -21.92
N TRP A 238 -5.28 14.38 -20.81
CA TRP A 238 -3.92 14.67 -20.36
C TRP A 238 -2.94 13.54 -20.66
N HIS A 239 -3.41 12.29 -20.61
CA HIS A 239 -2.54 11.12 -20.74
C HIS A 239 -2.64 10.42 -22.11
N TYR A 240 -3.78 10.42 -22.78
CA TYR A 240 -3.87 9.81 -24.12
C TYR A 240 -3.12 10.62 -25.19
N ARG A 241 -2.40 9.92 -26.06
CA ARG A 241 -1.81 10.42 -27.31
C ARG A 241 -2.17 9.43 -28.41
N GLU A 242 -2.52 9.92 -29.59
CA GLU A 242 -3.03 9.08 -30.69
C GLU A 242 -1.91 8.47 -31.55
N ASN A 243 -0.73 9.12 -31.62
CA ASN A 243 0.32 8.76 -32.57
C ASN A 243 1.70 8.61 -31.89
N PRO A 244 2.12 7.39 -31.49
CA PRO A 244 1.27 6.19 -31.41
C PRO A 244 0.25 6.28 -30.28
N ALA A 245 -0.75 5.39 -30.32
CA ALA A 245 -1.80 5.30 -29.32
C ALA A 245 -1.24 4.85 -27.96
N VAL A 246 -1.08 5.80 -27.02
CA VAL A 246 -0.50 5.53 -25.70
C VAL A 246 -1.20 6.32 -24.60
N LEU A 247 -1.15 5.78 -23.37
CA LEU A 247 -1.39 6.54 -22.15
C LEU A 247 -0.02 6.91 -21.56
N ILE A 248 0.34 8.18 -21.56
CA ILE A 248 1.62 8.60 -20.97
C ILE A 248 1.55 8.57 -19.44
N GLU A 249 2.65 8.23 -18.78
CA GLU A 249 2.73 8.05 -17.32
C GLU A 249 2.33 9.31 -16.54
N THR A 250 2.91 10.46 -16.88
CA THR A 250 2.72 11.68 -16.07
C THR A 250 2.45 12.93 -16.91
N ALA A 251 1.69 13.85 -16.32
CA ALA A 251 1.48 15.20 -16.82
C ALA A 251 1.61 16.23 -15.69
N LEU A 252 2.37 17.30 -15.90
CA LEU A 252 2.53 18.35 -14.88
C LEU A 252 1.22 19.12 -14.62
N PHE A 253 0.99 19.46 -13.36
CA PHE A 253 -0.09 20.38 -12.96
C PHE A 253 0.15 21.77 -13.56
N ASP A 254 1.34 22.31 -13.29
CA ASP A 254 1.81 23.60 -13.84
C ASP A 254 2.59 23.38 -15.15
N ARG A 255 2.13 24.03 -16.22
CA ARG A 255 2.74 23.92 -17.54
C ARG A 255 3.70 25.06 -17.87
N GLU A 256 3.75 26.12 -17.06
CA GLU A 256 4.69 27.24 -17.28
C GLU A 256 6.11 26.87 -16.82
N LEU A 257 6.23 25.98 -15.82
CA LEU A 257 7.50 25.43 -15.33
C LEU A 257 8.07 24.32 -16.23
N ALA A 258 7.43 23.99 -17.35
CA ALA A 258 7.88 22.95 -18.27
C ALA A 258 9.27 23.21 -18.89
N GLY A 259 9.74 24.47 -18.89
CA GLY A 259 10.95 24.91 -19.61
C GLY A 259 12.20 24.06 -19.36
N ASP A 260 12.44 23.61 -18.12
CA ASP A 260 13.64 22.84 -17.74
C ASP A 260 13.44 21.30 -17.80
N LEU A 261 12.21 20.81 -18.03
CA LEU A 261 11.85 19.37 -18.03
C LEU A 261 11.47 18.83 -19.43
N GLY A 262 11.73 19.60 -20.49
CA GLY A 262 11.38 19.26 -21.88
C GLY A 262 10.02 19.83 -22.31
N ASP A 263 9.56 19.52 -23.54
CA ASP A 263 8.48 20.22 -24.26
C ASP A 263 7.10 20.33 -23.57
N ARG A 264 6.93 19.84 -22.34
CA ARG A 264 5.79 20.07 -21.41
C ARG A 264 6.05 19.59 -19.96
N GLY A 265 7.24 19.06 -19.65
CA GLY A 265 7.58 18.35 -18.41
C GLY A 265 6.78 17.06 -18.13
N ASP A 266 6.11 16.53 -19.16
CA ASP A 266 5.38 15.25 -19.13
C ASP A 266 6.38 14.06 -19.28
N ARG A 267 6.15 12.93 -18.60
CA ARG A 267 6.93 11.70 -18.84
C ARG A 267 6.28 10.88 -19.95
N LEU A 268 6.86 10.95 -21.15
CA LEU A 268 6.36 10.31 -22.38
C LEU A 268 6.75 8.82 -22.47
N ALA A 269 6.29 8.04 -21.51
CA ALA A 269 6.43 6.60 -21.45
C ALA A 269 5.08 5.96 -21.10
N MET A 270 4.89 4.69 -21.49
CA MET A 270 3.68 3.91 -21.18
C MET A 270 4.10 2.51 -20.77
N HIS A 271 3.97 2.20 -19.49
CA HIS A 271 4.03 0.82 -19.02
C HIS A 271 2.81 0.05 -19.54
N VAL A 272 2.95 -1.25 -19.79
CA VAL A 272 1.83 -2.06 -20.29
C VAL A 272 0.76 -2.33 -19.21
N ALA A 273 1.12 -2.22 -17.94
CA ALA A 273 0.26 -2.21 -16.76
C ALA A 273 0.94 -1.38 -15.63
N TRP A 274 0.48 -1.48 -14.38
CA TRP A 274 1.02 -0.77 -13.22
C TRP A 274 1.00 0.77 -13.32
N VAL A 275 1.97 1.41 -13.97
CA VAL A 275 2.02 2.89 -14.03
C VAL A 275 1.11 3.43 -15.13
N SER A 276 0.79 2.62 -16.13
CA SER A 276 -0.06 3.00 -17.26
C SER A 276 -0.69 1.78 -17.98
N GLY A 277 -1.14 1.97 -19.22
CA GLY A 277 -1.40 0.87 -20.15
C GLY A 277 -2.78 0.22 -20.02
N ILE A 278 -2.82 -1.11 -20.15
CA ILE A 278 -4.04 -1.89 -20.37
C ILE A 278 -5.09 -1.72 -19.27
N PRO A 279 -4.75 -1.77 -17.95
CA PRO A 279 -5.77 -1.63 -16.91
C PRO A 279 -6.59 -0.34 -17.02
N TYR A 280 -5.94 0.76 -17.39
CA TYR A 280 -6.56 2.09 -17.45
C TYR A 280 -7.21 2.37 -18.80
N ALA A 281 -6.64 1.84 -19.88
CA ALA A 281 -7.30 1.83 -21.18
C ALA A 281 -8.60 1.01 -21.14
N HIS A 282 -8.60 -0.12 -20.43
CA HIS A 282 -9.79 -0.92 -20.15
C HIS A 282 -10.84 -0.14 -19.35
N ALA A 283 -10.44 0.57 -18.28
CA ALA A 283 -11.35 1.41 -17.50
C ALA A 283 -11.95 2.54 -18.36
N LEU A 284 -11.15 3.21 -19.20
CA LEU A 284 -11.61 4.24 -20.13
C LEU A 284 -12.59 3.69 -21.16
N LEU A 285 -12.29 2.52 -21.72
CA LEU A 285 -13.15 1.82 -22.67
C LEU A 285 -14.51 1.47 -22.04
N ARG A 286 -14.51 0.84 -20.85
CA ARG A 286 -15.74 0.51 -20.11
C ARG A 286 -16.60 1.75 -19.87
N HIS A 287 -15.98 2.82 -19.36
CA HIS A 287 -16.67 4.09 -19.13
C HIS A 287 -17.26 4.67 -20.43
N GLY A 288 -16.47 4.71 -21.50
CA GLY A 288 -16.89 5.19 -22.82
C GLY A 288 -18.07 4.41 -23.38
N ARG A 289 -18.08 3.07 -23.21
CA ARG A 289 -19.21 2.21 -23.58
C ARG A 289 -20.46 2.56 -22.78
N ARG A 290 -20.34 2.68 -21.45
CA ARG A 290 -21.46 2.98 -20.56
C ARG A 290 -22.09 4.36 -20.82
N THR A 291 -21.26 5.37 -21.10
CA THR A 291 -21.72 6.75 -21.33
C THR A 291 -22.00 7.08 -22.79
N GLY A 292 -21.68 6.16 -23.72
CA GLY A 292 -21.84 6.39 -25.15
C GLY A 292 -20.86 7.41 -25.73
N ASN A 293 -19.68 7.57 -25.12
CA ASN A 293 -18.64 8.49 -25.58
C ASN A 293 -17.69 7.80 -26.58
N PRO A 294 -17.76 8.12 -27.89
CA PRO A 294 -16.96 7.43 -28.90
C PRO A 294 -15.46 7.72 -28.77
N SER A 295 -15.07 8.92 -28.33
CA SER A 295 -13.66 9.28 -28.18
C SER A 295 -12.96 8.47 -27.09
N TYR A 296 -13.67 8.15 -26.01
CA TYR A 296 -13.14 7.30 -24.93
C TYR A 296 -13.05 5.84 -25.36
N VAL A 297 -14.06 5.35 -26.09
CA VAL A 297 -14.05 4.01 -26.69
C VAL A 297 -12.88 3.85 -27.65
N GLU A 298 -12.69 4.81 -28.57
CA GLU A 298 -11.61 4.80 -29.55
C GLU A 298 -10.24 4.84 -28.86
N ALA A 299 -10.04 5.74 -27.90
CA ALA A 299 -8.77 5.85 -27.17
C ALA A 299 -8.43 4.57 -26.38
N GLY A 300 -9.40 4.04 -25.62
CA GLY A 300 -9.20 2.80 -24.86
C GLY A 300 -8.88 1.61 -25.76
N THR A 301 -9.62 1.45 -26.86
CA THR A 301 -9.38 0.39 -27.86
C THR A 301 -8.01 0.53 -28.50
N ALA A 302 -7.64 1.74 -28.96
CA ALA A 302 -6.40 2.00 -29.68
C ALA A 302 -5.15 1.74 -28.81
N VAL A 303 -5.20 2.04 -27.52
CA VAL A 303 -4.09 1.75 -26.59
C VAL A 303 -3.91 0.24 -26.39
N ILE A 304 -5.01 -0.50 -26.20
CA ILE A 304 -4.95 -1.97 -26.05
C ILE A 304 -4.47 -2.60 -27.37
N ASP A 305 -4.95 -2.13 -28.53
CA ASP A 305 -4.46 -2.53 -29.85
C ASP A 305 -2.96 -2.28 -29.98
N HIS A 306 -2.48 -1.10 -29.57
CA HIS A 306 -1.07 -0.76 -29.68
C HIS A 306 -0.19 -1.69 -28.85
N ILE A 307 -0.59 -2.01 -27.61
CA ILE A 307 0.16 -2.93 -26.75
C ILE A 307 0.10 -4.36 -27.29
N THR A 308 -1.09 -4.85 -27.62
CA THR A 308 -1.31 -6.24 -28.06
C THR A 308 -0.74 -6.56 -29.44
N ALA A 309 -0.58 -5.55 -30.30
CA ALA A 309 0.10 -5.71 -31.60
C ALA A 309 1.63 -5.77 -31.49
N ASN A 310 2.22 -5.50 -30.33
CA ASN A 310 3.67 -5.40 -30.14
C ASN A 310 4.15 -6.35 -29.03
N LEU A 311 4.45 -7.59 -29.41
CA LEU A 311 5.05 -8.58 -28.52
C LEU A 311 6.57 -8.63 -28.67
N THR A 312 7.23 -9.08 -27.62
CA THR A 312 8.67 -9.38 -27.61
C THR A 312 8.98 -10.59 -28.50
N PRO A 313 10.25 -10.81 -28.89
CA PRO A 313 10.65 -12.05 -29.56
C PRO A 313 10.32 -13.32 -28.75
N ALA A 314 10.27 -13.20 -27.42
CA ALA A 314 9.88 -14.29 -26.51
C ALA A 314 8.36 -14.54 -26.47
N GLY A 315 7.54 -13.73 -27.16
CA GLY A 315 6.09 -13.89 -27.23
C GLY A 315 5.32 -13.29 -26.04
N THR A 316 5.97 -12.46 -25.22
CA THR A 316 5.33 -11.73 -24.11
C THR A 316 5.00 -10.29 -24.51
N PHE A 317 4.28 -9.58 -23.66
CA PHE A 317 4.32 -8.11 -23.71
C PHE A 317 5.73 -7.58 -23.40
N PHE A 318 6.05 -6.40 -23.93
CA PHE A 318 7.15 -5.58 -23.43
C PHE A 318 6.79 -4.99 -22.06
N GLY A 319 7.77 -4.46 -21.32
CA GLY A 319 7.49 -3.78 -20.05
C GLY A 319 6.92 -2.38 -20.27
N THR A 320 7.59 -1.60 -21.13
CA THR A 320 7.27 -0.18 -21.34
C THR A 320 7.55 0.25 -22.78
N TRP A 321 6.73 1.17 -23.29
CA TRP A 321 7.03 1.97 -24.47
C TRP A 321 7.57 3.34 -24.07
N TYR A 322 8.62 3.82 -24.73
CA TYR A 322 9.18 5.16 -24.55
C TYR A 322 9.14 5.95 -25.85
N ALA A 323 8.72 7.22 -25.84
CA ALA A 323 8.63 8.04 -27.06
C ALA A 323 9.93 8.12 -27.86
N GLY A 324 11.08 8.16 -27.18
CA GLY A 324 12.40 8.23 -27.84
C GLY A 324 13.08 6.88 -28.09
N LYS A 325 12.59 5.77 -27.52
CA LYS A 325 13.29 4.46 -27.53
C LYS A 325 12.43 3.29 -28.00
N GLY A 326 11.13 3.51 -28.22
CA GLY A 326 10.16 2.46 -28.53
C GLY A 326 9.97 1.49 -27.36
N TRP A 327 9.60 0.26 -27.70
CA TRP A 327 9.37 -0.83 -26.76
C TRP A 327 10.65 -1.36 -26.11
N LYS A 328 10.64 -1.49 -24.78
CA LYS A 328 11.80 -1.87 -23.96
C LYS A 328 11.35 -2.66 -22.71
N GLN A 329 12.35 -3.05 -21.92
CA GLN A 329 12.14 -3.32 -20.50
C GLN A 329 11.61 -2.08 -19.79
N SER A 330 10.96 -2.28 -18.64
CA SER A 330 10.49 -1.22 -17.77
C SER A 330 11.62 -0.77 -16.82
N TRP A 331 11.42 -0.76 -15.50
CA TRP A 331 12.30 -0.18 -14.49
C TRP A 331 13.17 -1.21 -13.79
N THR A 332 13.10 -2.47 -14.23
CA THR A 332 14.03 -3.51 -13.79
C THR A 332 15.49 -3.09 -13.95
N PRO A 333 16.35 -3.39 -12.97
CA PRO A 333 17.77 -3.03 -13.02
C PRO A 333 18.57 -3.91 -13.97
N VAL A 334 18.02 -5.05 -14.40
CA VAL A 334 18.70 -6.03 -15.26
C VAL A 334 18.43 -5.70 -16.73
N PRO A 335 19.46 -5.44 -17.56
CA PRO A 335 19.28 -5.25 -18.99
C PRO A 335 18.57 -6.44 -19.63
N GLY A 336 17.55 -6.18 -20.45
CA GLY A 336 16.66 -7.17 -21.02
C GLY A 336 15.54 -7.67 -20.09
N GLY A 337 15.53 -7.32 -18.80
CA GLY A 337 14.64 -7.93 -17.81
C GLY A 337 13.21 -7.39 -17.82
N LEU A 338 12.22 -8.26 -18.04
CA LEU A 338 10.79 -7.95 -17.92
C LEU A 338 10.30 -8.40 -16.55
N HIS A 339 9.64 -7.50 -15.80
CA HIS A 339 9.10 -7.84 -14.49
C HIS A 339 7.83 -8.67 -14.59
N ALA A 340 7.75 -9.75 -13.82
CA ALA A 340 6.64 -10.70 -13.94
C ALA A 340 5.28 -10.09 -13.58
N ARG A 341 5.21 -9.21 -12.56
CA ARG A 341 3.96 -8.60 -12.12
C ARG A 341 3.36 -7.75 -13.22
N THR A 342 4.16 -6.89 -13.86
CA THR A 342 3.70 -5.98 -14.92
C THR A 342 3.12 -6.74 -16.10
N LEU A 343 3.78 -7.80 -16.55
CA LEU A 343 3.30 -8.65 -17.65
C LEU A 343 2.04 -9.44 -17.27
N ALA A 344 2.00 -9.99 -16.05
CA ALA A 344 0.86 -10.73 -15.55
C ALA A 344 -0.39 -9.85 -15.38
N GLU A 345 -0.23 -8.65 -14.81
CA GLU A 345 -1.31 -7.67 -14.64
C GLU A 345 -1.83 -7.18 -16.01
N ALA A 346 -0.93 -6.90 -16.96
CA ALA A 346 -1.31 -6.58 -18.34
C ALA A 346 -2.12 -7.72 -18.98
N THR A 347 -1.71 -8.97 -18.77
CA THR A 347 -2.43 -10.15 -19.27
C THR A 347 -3.80 -10.30 -18.62
N LEU A 348 -3.88 -10.19 -17.29
CA LEU A 348 -5.12 -10.21 -16.52
C LEU A 348 -6.12 -9.16 -17.05
N PHE A 349 -5.69 -7.91 -17.19
CA PHE A 349 -6.57 -6.86 -17.67
C PHE A 349 -6.87 -6.94 -19.17
N THR A 350 -6.04 -7.61 -19.97
CA THR A 350 -6.39 -7.96 -21.36
C THR A 350 -7.53 -8.98 -21.39
N LEU A 351 -7.49 -10.00 -20.53
CA LEU A 351 -8.58 -10.99 -20.40
C LEU A 351 -9.89 -10.31 -19.97
N ARG A 352 -9.83 -9.41 -18.99
CA ARG A 352 -10.98 -8.61 -18.55
C ARG A 352 -11.52 -7.71 -19.66
N ALA A 353 -10.65 -7.10 -20.47
CA ALA A 353 -11.07 -6.31 -21.62
C ALA A 353 -11.76 -7.16 -22.70
N ILE A 354 -11.23 -8.37 -23.00
CA ILE A 354 -11.87 -9.31 -23.92
C ILE A 354 -13.25 -9.73 -23.40
N ALA A 355 -13.35 -10.07 -22.11
CA ALA A 355 -14.61 -10.51 -21.51
C ALA A 355 -15.69 -9.40 -21.48
N ALA A 356 -15.27 -8.14 -21.34
CA ALA A 356 -16.18 -7.00 -21.27
C ALA A 356 -16.66 -6.48 -22.64
N GLU A 357 -15.92 -6.77 -23.72
CA GLU A 357 -16.24 -6.23 -25.04
C GLU A 357 -17.29 -7.08 -25.79
N PRO A 358 -18.29 -6.44 -26.43
CA PRO A 358 -19.34 -7.14 -27.17
C PRO A 358 -18.89 -7.63 -28.55
N VAL A 359 -17.69 -7.24 -28.99
CA VAL A 359 -17.10 -7.61 -30.27
C VAL A 359 -15.81 -8.38 -30.05
N GLU A 360 -15.51 -9.30 -30.96
CA GLU A 360 -14.26 -10.03 -30.90
C GLU A 360 -13.08 -9.13 -31.26
N HIS A 361 -12.01 -9.23 -30.48
CA HIS A 361 -10.72 -8.60 -30.73
C HIS A 361 -9.65 -9.68 -30.92
N PRO A 362 -9.47 -10.21 -32.15
CA PRO A 362 -8.60 -11.37 -32.39
C PRO A 362 -7.13 -11.12 -32.00
N VAL A 363 -6.65 -9.89 -32.17
CA VAL A 363 -5.27 -9.51 -31.81
C VAL A 363 -5.09 -9.55 -30.30
N TRP A 364 -6.07 -9.06 -29.53
CA TRP A 364 -6.02 -9.09 -28.07
C TRP A 364 -6.01 -10.53 -27.57
N ARG A 365 -6.90 -11.37 -28.12
CA ARG A 365 -6.96 -12.80 -27.79
C ARG A 365 -5.65 -13.51 -28.11
N ALA A 366 -5.07 -13.26 -29.29
CA ALA A 366 -3.79 -13.86 -29.67
C ALA A 366 -2.65 -13.42 -28.73
N ALA A 367 -2.59 -12.14 -28.37
CA ALA A 367 -1.59 -11.60 -27.46
C ALA A 367 -1.73 -12.15 -26.03
N ALA A 368 -2.95 -12.21 -25.50
CA ALA A 368 -3.22 -12.80 -24.19
C ALA A 368 -2.82 -14.28 -24.14
N LEU A 369 -3.22 -15.07 -25.15
CA LEU A 369 -2.82 -16.48 -25.24
C LEU A 369 -1.30 -16.65 -25.35
N SER A 370 -0.61 -15.79 -26.12
CA SER A 370 0.85 -15.82 -26.23
C SER A 370 1.54 -15.62 -24.88
N ASN A 371 1.07 -14.66 -24.08
CA ASN A 371 1.58 -14.41 -22.72
C ASN A 371 1.28 -15.57 -21.77
N LEU A 372 0.07 -16.15 -21.85
CA LEU A 372 -0.32 -17.30 -21.03
C LEU A 372 0.52 -18.55 -21.37
N GLU A 373 0.72 -18.86 -22.65
CA GLU A 373 1.58 -19.98 -23.07
C GLU A 373 3.04 -19.76 -22.64
N PHE A 374 3.53 -18.53 -22.70
CA PHE A 374 4.84 -18.17 -22.15
C PHE A 374 4.91 -18.48 -20.64
N ALA A 375 3.94 -18.02 -19.86
CA ALA A 375 3.91 -18.23 -18.42
C ALA A 375 3.77 -19.72 -18.05
N LEU A 376 3.00 -20.51 -18.81
CA LEU A 376 2.95 -21.97 -18.67
C LEU A 376 4.33 -22.61 -18.85
N ALA A 377 5.12 -22.14 -19.83
CA ALA A 377 6.46 -22.64 -20.08
C ALA A 377 7.50 -22.16 -19.04
N ALA A 378 7.32 -20.97 -18.47
CA ALA A 378 8.19 -20.41 -17.45
C ALA A 378 7.98 -21.05 -16.06
N GLN A 379 6.78 -21.58 -15.80
CA GLN A 379 6.44 -22.23 -14.52
C GLN A 379 7.32 -23.48 -14.30
N ASP A 380 8.08 -23.50 -13.21
CA ASP A 380 8.87 -24.69 -12.84
C ASP A 380 8.00 -25.79 -12.23
N ALA A 381 8.59 -26.93 -11.84
CA ALA A 381 7.87 -28.08 -11.32
C ALA A 381 7.16 -27.78 -9.98
N GLU A 382 7.77 -26.93 -9.15
CA GLU A 382 7.28 -26.49 -7.85
C GLU A 382 6.10 -25.51 -7.96
N GLY A 383 5.90 -24.89 -9.13
CA GLY A 383 4.78 -23.99 -9.42
C GLY A 383 5.15 -22.51 -9.49
N ASN A 384 6.43 -22.16 -9.32
CA ASN A 384 6.91 -20.79 -9.39
C ASN A 384 6.94 -20.31 -10.85
N PHE A 385 6.30 -19.17 -11.13
CA PHE A 385 6.31 -18.56 -12.45
C PHE A 385 7.61 -17.81 -12.77
N GLY A 386 8.41 -17.46 -11.76
CA GLY A 386 9.53 -16.53 -11.87
C GLY A 386 9.10 -15.09 -11.61
N SER A 387 10.08 -14.24 -11.31
CA SER A 387 9.88 -12.81 -11.04
C SER A 387 10.41 -11.91 -12.14
N MET A 388 11.30 -12.42 -13.00
CA MET A 388 11.87 -11.64 -14.10
C MET A 388 12.25 -12.51 -15.29
N TYR A 389 12.02 -12.02 -16.51
CA TYR A 389 12.25 -12.75 -17.77
C TYR A 389 13.11 -11.95 -18.75
N HIS A 390 13.96 -12.61 -19.53
CA HIS A 390 14.72 -11.92 -20.58
C HIS A 390 13.84 -11.68 -21.81
N LEU A 391 13.75 -10.43 -22.27
CA LEU A 391 12.80 -10.03 -23.32
C LEU A 391 13.03 -10.71 -24.68
N GLU A 392 14.27 -11.07 -25.02
CA GLU A 392 14.55 -11.70 -26.34
C GLU A 392 14.46 -13.22 -26.30
N THR A 393 14.88 -13.85 -25.20
CA THR A 393 15.07 -15.30 -25.12
C THR A 393 13.98 -16.00 -24.33
N GLY A 394 13.25 -15.27 -23.48
CA GLY A 394 12.28 -15.84 -22.56
C GLY A 394 12.90 -16.54 -21.35
N GLU A 395 14.22 -16.45 -21.16
CA GLU A 395 14.90 -17.04 -20.00
C GLU A 395 14.39 -16.45 -18.69
N VAL A 396 14.11 -17.30 -17.70
CA VAL A 396 13.77 -16.85 -16.34
C VAL A 396 15.04 -16.37 -15.64
N LEU A 397 15.18 -15.04 -15.51
CA LEU A 397 16.36 -14.38 -14.95
C LEU A 397 16.35 -14.36 -13.43
N SER A 398 15.17 -14.34 -12.81
CA SER A 398 15.03 -14.37 -11.35
C SER A 398 13.77 -15.12 -10.94
N ARG A 399 13.85 -15.76 -9.77
CA ARG A 399 12.76 -16.45 -9.07
C ARG A 399 12.56 -15.90 -7.64
N LEU A 400 13.27 -14.82 -7.29
CA LEU A 400 13.20 -14.18 -5.97
C LEU A 400 11.94 -13.32 -5.85
N GLY A 401 11.35 -13.31 -4.65
CA GLY A 401 10.13 -12.56 -4.34
C GLY A 401 8.85 -13.20 -4.89
N ALA A 402 7.76 -12.45 -4.79
CA ALA A 402 6.40 -12.89 -5.10
C ALA A 402 5.83 -12.26 -6.39
N ALA A 403 6.61 -11.54 -7.19
CA ALA A 403 6.15 -10.88 -8.41
C ALA A 403 5.39 -11.80 -9.40
N GLY A 404 5.78 -13.08 -9.46
CA GLY A 404 5.13 -14.09 -10.31
C GLY A 404 3.73 -14.51 -9.84
N LEU A 405 3.32 -14.17 -8.61
CA LEU A 405 2.03 -14.52 -8.04
C LEU A 405 0.85 -14.00 -8.88
N THR A 406 0.99 -12.83 -9.49
CA THR A 406 -0.07 -12.24 -10.32
C THR A 406 -0.45 -13.13 -11.52
N TRP A 407 0.44 -14.00 -12.00
CA TRP A 407 0.11 -14.98 -13.04
C TRP A 407 -0.97 -15.96 -12.60
N VAL A 408 -1.08 -16.26 -11.30
CA VAL A 408 -2.14 -17.13 -10.77
C VAL A 408 -3.52 -16.55 -11.07
N GLY A 409 -3.71 -15.23 -10.84
CA GLY A 409 -4.97 -14.55 -11.17
C GLY A 409 -5.25 -14.53 -12.68
N ALA A 410 -4.23 -14.25 -13.49
CA ALA A 410 -4.36 -14.27 -14.95
C ALA A 410 -4.72 -15.67 -15.49
N MET A 411 -4.11 -16.73 -14.96
CA MET A 411 -4.41 -18.12 -15.33
C MET A 411 -5.82 -18.52 -14.89
N ALA A 412 -6.28 -18.07 -13.73
CA ALA A 412 -7.62 -18.35 -13.26
C ALA A 412 -8.69 -17.73 -14.17
N GLU A 413 -8.56 -16.45 -14.51
CA GLU A 413 -9.49 -15.78 -15.43
C GLU A 413 -9.37 -16.28 -16.87
N ALA A 414 -8.19 -16.75 -17.28
CA ALA A 414 -8.01 -17.42 -18.57
C ALA A 414 -8.78 -18.74 -18.65
N TYR A 415 -8.80 -19.53 -17.56
CA TYR A 415 -9.63 -20.74 -17.51
C TYR A 415 -11.12 -20.39 -17.56
N GLU A 416 -11.58 -19.39 -16.82
CA GLU A 416 -12.98 -18.92 -16.87
C GLU A 416 -13.38 -18.51 -18.30
N LEU A 417 -12.49 -17.83 -19.02
CA LEU A 417 -12.77 -17.29 -20.34
C LEU A 417 -12.63 -18.33 -21.48
N PHE A 418 -11.66 -19.24 -21.40
CA PHE A 418 -11.31 -20.15 -22.51
C PHE A 418 -11.58 -21.63 -22.23
N GLY A 419 -11.76 -22.03 -20.97
CA GLY A 419 -12.03 -23.41 -20.57
C GLY A 419 -10.86 -24.38 -20.75
N ASP A 420 -9.64 -23.90 -20.95
CA ASP A 420 -8.44 -24.76 -21.05
C ASP A 420 -7.95 -25.15 -19.65
N GLU A 421 -8.07 -26.44 -19.32
CA GLU A 421 -7.66 -27.02 -18.03
C GLU A 421 -6.18 -26.80 -17.69
N ARG A 422 -5.31 -26.57 -18.69
CA ARG A 422 -3.90 -26.25 -18.44
C ARG A 422 -3.75 -24.98 -17.60
N PHE A 423 -4.58 -23.98 -17.84
CA PHE A 423 -4.55 -22.72 -17.08
C PHE A 423 -5.03 -22.93 -15.64
N ARG A 424 -6.09 -23.74 -15.44
CA ARG A 424 -6.56 -24.09 -14.10
C ARG A 424 -5.50 -24.80 -13.28
N GLU A 425 -4.84 -25.81 -13.86
CA GLU A 425 -3.80 -26.56 -13.15
C GLU A 425 -2.57 -25.69 -12.88
N ALA A 426 -2.16 -24.84 -13.82
CA ALA A 426 -1.07 -23.89 -13.60
C ALA A 426 -1.39 -22.89 -12.49
N ALA A 427 -2.61 -22.36 -12.44
CA ALA A 427 -3.08 -21.49 -11.37
C ALA A 427 -2.99 -22.21 -10.01
N ARG A 428 -3.48 -23.46 -9.91
CA ARG A 428 -3.45 -24.23 -8.64
C ARG A 428 -2.03 -24.48 -8.15
N ARG A 429 -1.13 -24.89 -9.04
CA ARG A 429 0.28 -25.11 -8.71
C ARG A 429 0.98 -23.83 -8.28
N GLY A 430 0.71 -22.72 -8.97
CA GLY A 430 1.22 -21.40 -8.57
C GLY A 430 0.67 -20.95 -7.22
N GLY A 431 -0.63 -21.07 -6.99
CA GLY A 431 -1.26 -20.76 -5.70
C GLY A 431 -0.67 -21.58 -4.56
N GLN A 432 -0.39 -22.87 -4.78
CA GLN A 432 0.29 -23.72 -3.80
C GLN A 432 1.72 -23.25 -3.51
N TYR A 433 2.49 -22.90 -4.55
CA TYR A 433 3.85 -22.40 -4.41
C TYR A 433 3.92 -21.11 -3.58
N TYR A 434 3.08 -20.13 -3.91
CA TYR A 434 3.10 -18.83 -3.24
C TYR A 434 2.33 -18.79 -1.91
N ALA A 435 1.63 -19.87 -1.52
CA ALA A 435 0.85 -19.90 -0.28
C ALA A 435 1.72 -19.65 0.96
N SER A 436 2.98 -20.10 0.96
CA SER A 436 3.90 -19.84 2.07
C SER A 436 4.20 -18.35 2.23
N PHE A 437 4.32 -17.58 1.14
CA PHE A 437 4.61 -16.15 1.21
C PHE A 437 3.51 -15.36 1.92
N VAL A 438 2.25 -15.79 1.75
CA VAL A 438 1.10 -15.23 2.46
C VAL A 438 1.10 -15.69 3.91
N ARG A 439 1.23 -17.00 4.17
CA ARG A 439 1.18 -17.57 5.54
C ARG A 439 2.31 -17.08 6.44
N ASP A 440 3.48 -16.86 5.85
CA ASP A 440 4.69 -16.49 6.58
C ASP A 440 4.88 -14.97 6.66
N GLU A 441 3.99 -14.18 6.02
CA GLU A 441 4.02 -12.72 5.99
C GLU A 441 5.29 -12.15 5.31
N THR A 442 5.68 -12.77 4.19
CA THR A 442 6.91 -12.47 3.44
C THR A 442 6.65 -12.05 2.00
N LEU A 443 5.45 -11.55 1.71
CA LEU A 443 5.10 -10.99 0.41
C LEU A 443 5.99 -9.78 0.07
N CYS A 444 6.67 -9.83 -1.08
CA CYS A 444 7.53 -8.75 -1.56
C CYS A 444 7.80 -8.80 -3.08
N GLY A 445 8.20 -7.65 -3.63
CA GLY A 445 8.74 -7.55 -4.99
C GLY A 445 7.71 -7.30 -6.10
N ALA A 446 6.45 -6.97 -5.78
CA ALA A 446 5.45 -6.62 -6.79
C ALA A 446 5.80 -5.35 -7.59
N PRO A 447 6.24 -4.22 -7.00
CA PRO A 447 6.68 -3.05 -7.77
C PRO A 447 8.07 -3.20 -8.37
N GLU A 448 8.28 -2.66 -9.57
CA GLU A 448 9.57 -2.77 -10.25
C GLU A 448 10.67 -1.90 -9.63
N ASP A 449 10.31 -0.80 -8.97
CA ASP A 449 11.24 0.19 -8.39
C ASP A 449 11.55 -0.04 -6.90
N VAL A 450 10.96 -1.09 -6.31
CA VAL A 450 11.11 -1.42 -4.89
C VAL A 450 11.39 -2.91 -4.69
N ASP A 451 12.49 -3.38 -5.29
CA ASP A 451 12.88 -4.79 -5.29
C ASP A 451 12.98 -5.38 -3.86
N LEU A 452 12.31 -6.52 -3.63
CA LEU A 452 12.27 -7.28 -2.38
C LEU A 452 11.77 -6.55 -1.12
N ALA A 453 11.21 -5.34 -1.22
CA ALA A 453 10.52 -4.71 -0.10
C ALA A 453 9.06 -5.18 -0.01
N PRO A 454 8.49 -5.30 1.21
CA PRO A 454 7.06 -5.52 1.37
C PRO A 454 6.31 -4.26 0.95
N THR A 455 5.24 -4.43 0.17
CA THR A 455 4.43 -3.33 -0.33
C THR A 455 2.94 -3.64 -0.21
N SER A 456 2.11 -2.59 -0.24
CA SER A 456 0.66 -2.76 -0.37
C SER A 456 0.29 -3.51 -1.66
N GLU A 457 1.09 -3.32 -2.71
CA GLU A 457 0.91 -3.93 -4.03
C GLU A 457 1.06 -5.45 -4.06
N ASP A 458 1.89 -6.02 -3.18
CA ASP A 458 2.00 -7.47 -3.04
C ASP A 458 0.70 -8.09 -2.51
N GLY A 459 0.00 -7.37 -1.63
CA GLY A 459 -1.31 -7.76 -1.11
C GLY A 459 -2.39 -7.78 -2.19
N TYR A 460 -2.40 -6.77 -3.08
CA TYR A 460 -3.36 -6.72 -4.18
C TYR A 460 -3.14 -7.90 -5.16
N ALA A 461 -1.88 -8.19 -5.50
CA ALA A 461 -1.51 -9.32 -6.36
C ALA A 461 -1.97 -10.67 -5.77
N ALA A 462 -1.75 -10.87 -4.46
CA ALA A 462 -2.21 -12.05 -3.75
C ALA A 462 -3.74 -12.13 -3.73
N LEU A 463 -4.44 -11.02 -3.51
CA LEU A 463 -5.90 -10.99 -3.49
C LEU A 463 -6.50 -11.38 -4.85
N PHE A 464 -5.98 -10.85 -5.96
CA PHE A 464 -6.37 -11.28 -7.31
C PHE A 464 -6.21 -12.79 -7.50
N ALA A 465 -5.04 -13.32 -7.11
CA ALA A 465 -4.70 -14.71 -7.25
C ALA A 465 -5.66 -15.65 -6.49
N TYR A 466 -5.87 -15.41 -5.20
CA TYR A 466 -6.62 -16.34 -4.36
C TYR A 466 -8.13 -16.20 -4.47
N VAL A 467 -8.66 -14.99 -4.76
CA VAL A 467 -10.07 -14.83 -5.14
C VAL A 467 -10.33 -15.52 -6.47
N GLY A 468 -9.48 -15.33 -7.48
CA GLY A 468 -9.59 -16.01 -8.77
C GLY A 468 -9.53 -17.53 -8.65
N LEU A 469 -8.58 -18.06 -7.87
CA LEU A 469 -8.48 -19.49 -7.59
C LEU A 469 -9.72 -20.06 -6.92
N HIS A 470 -10.26 -19.36 -5.92
CA HIS A 470 -11.46 -19.83 -5.24
C HIS A 470 -12.67 -19.90 -6.18
N ARG A 471 -12.79 -18.99 -7.17
CA ARG A 471 -13.88 -19.05 -8.15
C ARG A 471 -13.83 -20.31 -9.02
N ILE A 472 -12.65 -20.75 -9.42
CA ILE A 472 -12.47 -21.90 -10.34
C ILE A 472 -12.26 -23.24 -9.63
N ASP A 473 -11.90 -23.20 -8.36
CA ASP A 473 -11.61 -24.36 -7.50
C ASP A 473 -12.05 -24.05 -6.07
N PRO A 474 -13.36 -24.06 -5.76
CA PRO A 474 -13.88 -23.59 -4.47
C PRO A 474 -13.42 -24.49 -3.33
N SER A 475 -12.32 -24.09 -2.69
CA SER A 475 -11.73 -24.74 -1.53
C SER A 475 -11.65 -23.76 -0.35
N HIS A 476 -11.74 -24.29 0.88
CA HIS A 476 -11.55 -23.50 2.09
C HIS A 476 -10.13 -22.94 2.21
N GLU A 477 -9.14 -23.61 1.61
CA GLU A 477 -7.75 -23.17 1.62
C GLU A 477 -7.55 -21.88 0.81
N TRP A 478 -8.10 -21.81 -0.42
CA TRP A 478 -8.00 -20.59 -1.23
C TRP A 478 -8.75 -19.42 -0.62
N LEU A 479 -9.92 -19.68 -0.01
CA LEU A 479 -10.65 -18.63 0.69
C LEU A 479 -9.89 -18.11 1.92
N ALA A 480 -9.22 -18.99 2.67
CA ALA A 480 -8.39 -18.58 3.80
C ALA A 480 -7.18 -17.74 3.33
N LEU A 481 -6.51 -18.15 2.25
CA LEU A 481 -5.41 -17.37 1.67
C LEU A 481 -5.86 -16.03 1.10
N ALA A 482 -7.06 -15.95 0.50
CA ALA A 482 -7.65 -14.69 0.07
C ALA A 482 -7.92 -13.74 1.25
N ARG A 483 -8.38 -14.27 2.40
CA ARG A 483 -8.55 -13.49 3.63
C ARG A 483 -7.21 -12.97 4.15
N HIS A 484 -6.20 -13.83 4.28
CA HIS A 484 -4.87 -13.42 4.72
C HIS A 484 -4.24 -12.38 3.77
N ALA A 485 -4.42 -12.54 2.45
CA ALA A 485 -3.97 -11.54 1.48
C ALA A 485 -4.66 -10.17 1.66
N ALA A 486 -5.98 -10.17 1.90
CA ALA A 486 -6.72 -8.95 2.20
C ALA A 486 -6.29 -8.34 3.54
N ASP A 487 -6.07 -9.15 4.56
CA ASP A 487 -5.65 -8.69 5.89
C ASP A 487 -4.24 -8.09 5.85
N TRP A 488 -3.30 -8.71 5.12
CA TRP A 488 -1.98 -8.14 4.81
C TRP A 488 -2.10 -6.82 4.07
N MET A 489 -2.89 -6.77 2.99
CA MET A 489 -3.11 -5.53 2.26
C MET A 489 -3.64 -4.40 3.18
N LEU A 490 -4.57 -4.73 4.08
CA LEU A 490 -5.17 -3.77 5.01
C LEU A 490 -4.21 -3.29 6.10
N THR A 491 -3.06 -3.94 6.33
CA THR A 491 -2.02 -3.38 7.21
C THR A 491 -1.41 -2.10 6.65
N PHE A 492 -1.55 -1.82 5.35
CA PHE A 492 -1.11 -0.58 4.72
C PHE A 492 -2.20 0.50 4.68
N ARG A 493 -3.46 0.17 4.97
CA ARG A 493 -4.59 1.09 4.86
C ARG A 493 -4.80 1.88 6.14
N TYR A 494 -4.74 3.21 6.05
CA TYR A 494 -4.85 4.09 7.21
C TYR A 494 -6.22 3.95 7.90
N SER A 495 -6.21 3.61 9.18
CA SER A 495 -7.42 3.46 10.01
C SER A 495 -7.97 4.78 10.53
N TYR A 496 -7.19 5.87 10.42
CA TYR A 496 -7.46 7.17 11.00
C TYR A 496 -6.99 8.31 10.09
N ASP A 497 -7.36 9.54 10.46
CA ASP A 497 -6.97 10.75 9.75
C ASP A 497 -5.71 11.39 10.37
N VAL A 498 -4.63 11.50 9.59
CA VAL A 498 -3.42 12.25 9.95
C VAL A 498 -3.75 13.73 10.06
N ARG A 499 -3.15 14.41 11.05
CA ARG A 499 -3.31 15.85 11.24
C ARG A 499 -2.29 16.59 10.37
N PHE A 500 -2.80 17.48 9.53
CA PHE A 500 -1.99 18.36 8.70
C PHE A 500 -2.07 19.80 9.23
N ASP A 501 -0.97 20.54 9.12
CA ASP A 501 -0.96 21.97 9.44
C ASP A 501 -1.93 22.72 8.51
N PRO A 502 -2.85 23.56 9.04
CA PRO A 502 -3.83 24.30 8.24
C PRO A 502 -3.26 25.18 7.13
N GLU A 503 -1.99 25.58 7.22
CA GLU A 503 -1.30 26.40 6.21
C GLU A 503 -0.70 25.58 5.06
N THR A 504 -0.63 24.25 5.20
CA THR A 504 -0.22 23.34 4.13
C THR A 504 -1.35 23.08 3.14
N ILE A 505 -1.04 22.61 1.93
CA ILE A 505 -2.05 22.38 0.90
C ILE A 505 -3.05 21.26 1.28
N LEU A 506 -2.60 20.19 1.93
CA LEU A 506 -3.52 19.16 2.44
C LEU A 506 -4.35 19.67 3.62
N GLY A 507 -3.75 20.44 4.53
CA GLY A 507 -4.46 21.04 5.66
C GLY A 507 -5.51 22.08 5.25
N ALA A 508 -5.16 22.99 4.33
CA ALA A 508 -6.05 24.05 3.84
C ALA A 508 -7.29 23.50 3.13
N TYR A 509 -7.17 22.32 2.49
CA TYR A 509 -8.28 21.61 1.85
C TYR A 509 -8.99 20.61 2.76
N GLY A 510 -8.57 20.50 4.04
CA GLY A 510 -9.18 19.59 5.01
C GLY A 510 -9.07 18.12 4.61
N PHE A 511 -7.94 17.73 3.99
CA PHE A 511 -7.69 16.37 3.54
C PHE A 511 -7.81 15.35 4.69
N ARG A 512 -8.45 14.22 4.40
CA ARG A 512 -8.67 13.12 5.35
C ARG A 512 -7.99 11.86 4.82
N SER A 513 -7.04 11.30 5.57
CA SER A 513 -6.23 10.15 5.15
C SER A 513 -6.86 8.79 5.46
N ARG A 514 -7.94 8.72 6.24
CA ARG A 514 -8.57 7.43 6.56
C ARG A 514 -9.02 6.73 5.28
N GLY A 515 -8.60 5.48 5.13
CA GLY A 515 -8.81 4.70 3.93
C GLY A 515 -7.71 4.86 2.88
N ALA A 516 -6.75 5.77 3.00
CA ALA A 516 -5.58 5.85 2.14
C ALA A 516 -4.64 4.66 2.33
N ASP A 517 -3.93 4.23 1.29
CA ASP A 517 -2.90 3.20 1.43
C ASP A 517 -1.52 3.84 1.55
N GLN A 518 -0.67 3.27 2.39
CA GLN A 518 0.77 3.47 2.43
C GLN A 518 1.42 2.63 1.33
N ALA A 519 2.30 3.19 0.50
CA ALA A 519 2.91 2.41 -0.58
C ALA A 519 3.84 1.29 -0.09
N SER A 520 4.81 1.61 0.76
CA SER A 520 5.68 0.63 1.42
C SER A 520 6.48 1.27 2.56
N PRO A 521 7.17 0.47 3.41
CA PRO A 521 8.15 0.98 4.36
C PRO A 521 9.27 1.81 3.71
N SER A 522 9.62 1.51 2.46
CA SER A 522 10.70 2.17 1.74
C SER A 522 10.25 3.41 0.95
N ASN A 523 8.98 3.46 0.54
CA ASN A 523 8.42 4.52 -0.29
C ASN A 523 7.23 5.16 0.45
N GLN A 524 7.49 5.80 1.60
CA GLN A 524 6.43 6.28 2.48
C GLN A 524 5.71 7.51 1.91
N HIS A 525 4.54 7.28 1.34
CA HIS A 525 3.55 8.29 0.97
C HIS A 525 2.18 7.64 0.91
N LEU A 526 1.13 8.45 1.04
CA LEU A 526 -0.24 7.98 0.84
C LEU A 526 -0.57 7.96 -0.65
N HIS A 527 -1.26 6.91 -1.10
CA HIS A 527 -1.66 6.73 -2.49
C HIS A 527 -2.97 5.93 -2.63
N ASN A 528 -3.47 5.76 -3.86
CA ASN A 528 -4.77 5.16 -4.17
C ASN A 528 -4.69 3.88 -5.03
N TYR A 529 -3.54 3.20 -5.09
CA TYR A 529 -3.37 2.05 -6.00
C TYR A 529 -4.28 0.88 -5.64
N GLY A 530 -4.57 0.69 -4.35
CA GLY A 530 -5.46 -0.38 -3.86
C GLY A 530 -6.88 -0.33 -4.39
N LEU A 531 -7.28 0.74 -5.08
CA LEU A 531 -8.52 0.77 -5.88
C LEU A 531 -8.54 -0.29 -6.99
N ILE A 532 -7.38 -0.76 -7.44
CA ILE A 532 -7.26 -1.81 -8.46
C ILE A 532 -7.99 -3.11 -8.08
N CYS A 533 -8.12 -3.40 -6.77
CA CYS A 533 -8.77 -4.62 -6.26
C CYS A 533 -10.09 -4.34 -5.52
N THR A 534 -10.78 -3.25 -5.88
CA THR A 534 -12.07 -2.85 -5.25
C THR A 534 -13.14 -3.95 -5.42
N ALA A 535 -13.24 -4.54 -6.61
CA ALA A 535 -14.19 -5.61 -6.89
C ALA A 535 -13.86 -6.90 -6.13
N GLU A 536 -12.58 -7.23 -5.97
CA GLU A 536 -12.13 -8.42 -5.24
C GLU A 536 -12.42 -8.33 -3.74
N LEU A 537 -12.28 -7.15 -3.13
CA LEU A 537 -12.68 -6.94 -1.73
C LEU A 537 -14.20 -7.09 -1.54
N ALA A 538 -15.00 -6.57 -2.48
CA ALA A 538 -16.45 -6.75 -2.46
C ALA A 538 -16.85 -8.23 -2.63
N THR A 539 -16.18 -8.93 -3.55
CA THR A 539 -16.33 -10.37 -3.75
C THR A 539 -15.95 -11.14 -2.49
N LEU A 540 -14.85 -10.79 -1.83
CA LEU A 540 -14.41 -11.44 -0.60
C LEU A 540 -15.42 -11.25 0.54
N SER A 541 -16.01 -10.05 0.69
CA SER A 541 -17.13 -9.85 1.63
C SER A 541 -18.29 -10.80 1.35
N ALA A 542 -18.73 -10.90 0.09
CA ALA A 542 -19.82 -11.78 -0.29
C ALA A 542 -19.50 -13.27 -0.02
N LEU A 543 -18.26 -13.69 -0.27
CA LEU A 543 -17.82 -15.08 -0.03
C LEU A 543 -17.69 -15.44 1.45
N THR A 544 -17.33 -14.48 2.30
CA THR A 544 -17.04 -14.71 3.72
C THR A 544 -18.21 -14.35 4.64
N GLY A 545 -19.12 -13.50 4.19
CA GLY A 545 -20.12 -12.84 5.03
C GLY A 545 -19.55 -11.75 5.94
N ASP A 546 -18.28 -11.36 5.75
CA ASP A 546 -17.61 -10.29 6.49
C ASP A 546 -17.64 -8.99 5.68
N ASP A 547 -18.55 -8.08 6.04
CA ASP A 547 -18.74 -6.80 5.35
C ASP A 547 -17.57 -5.82 5.56
N SER A 548 -16.61 -6.13 6.43
CA SER A 548 -15.47 -5.25 6.72
C SER A 548 -14.55 -5.03 5.51
N TYR A 549 -14.45 -6.01 4.59
CA TYR A 549 -13.65 -5.89 3.37
C TYR A 549 -14.27 -4.90 2.38
N ALA A 550 -15.55 -5.05 2.03
CA ALA A 550 -16.30 -4.11 1.19
C ALA A 550 -16.37 -2.71 1.84
N THR A 551 -16.54 -2.63 3.16
CA THR A 551 -16.49 -1.37 3.92
C THR A 551 -15.14 -0.69 3.73
N SER A 552 -14.03 -1.43 3.86
CA SER A 552 -12.68 -0.90 3.67
C SER A 552 -12.40 -0.51 2.21
N ALA A 553 -13.01 -1.18 1.23
CA ALA A 553 -12.95 -0.78 -0.18
C ALA A 553 -13.69 0.54 -0.42
N ALA A 554 -14.88 0.69 0.15
CA ALA A 554 -15.68 1.90 0.06
C ALA A 554 -15.02 3.09 0.79
N GLU A 555 -14.28 2.87 1.88
CA GLU A 555 -13.48 3.91 2.54
C GLU A 555 -12.32 4.38 1.65
N HIS A 556 -11.60 3.46 1.01
CA HIS A 556 -10.55 3.81 0.05
C HIS A 556 -11.08 4.62 -1.14
N LEU A 557 -12.26 4.26 -1.66
CA LEU A 557 -12.93 5.03 -2.72
C LEU A 557 -13.43 6.41 -2.26
N ARG A 558 -13.87 6.57 -1.01
CA ARG A 558 -14.17 7.90 -0.46
C ARG A 558 -12.92 8.77 -0.37
N PHE A 559 -11.84 8.19 0.16
CA PHE A 559 -10.53 8.84 0.25
C PHE A 559 -10.09 9.37 -1.12
N ALA A 560 -10.08 8.52 -2.14
CA ALA A 560 -9.54 8.85 -3.46
C ALA A 560 -10.42 9.81 -4.28
N ARG A 561 -11.67 10.06 -3.85
CA ARG A 561 -12.54 11.10 -4.41
C ARG A 561 -12.28 12.49 -3.82
N GLN A 562 -11.26 12.62 -2.98
CA GLN A 562 -10.61 13.90 -2.67
C GLN A 562 -9.52 14.18 -3.71
N PHE A 563 -9.17 15.45 -3.93
CA PHE A 563 -8.05 15.85 -4.80
C PHE A 563 -8.11 15.35 -6.26
N ILE A 564 -9.31 15.12 -6.79
CA ILE A 564 -9.56 15.16 -8.23
C ILE A 564 -9.79 16.62 -8.61
N ALA A 565 -9.01 17.17 -9.54
CA ALA A 565 -9.18 18.55 -9.96
C ALA A 565 -10.54 18.75 -10.65
N ARG A 566 -11.45 19.51 -10.03
CA ARG A 566 -12.83 19.67 -10.53
C ARG A 566 -12.93 20.68 -11.67
N HIS A 567 -12.06 21.67 -11.64
CA HIS A 567 -11.92 22.74 -12.62
C HIS A 567 -10.43 23.12 -12.74
N ASP A 568 -10.08 23.89 -13.76
CA ASP A 568 -8.73 24.41 -13.89
C ASP A 568 -8.41 25.37 -12.72
N GLY A 569 -7.21 25.24 -12.15
CA GLY A 569 -6.75 26.01 -10.99
C GLY A 569 -7.06 25.37 -9.63
N ASP A 570 -7.79 24.26 -9.56
CA ASP A 570 -8.01 23.52 -8.30
C ASP A 570 -6.63 23.02 -7.80
N PHE A 571 -6.13 23.56 -6.68
CA PHE A 571 -4.77 23.29 -6.14
C PHE A 571 -3.64 23.36 -7.19
N ASN A 572 -3.76 24.32 -8.12
CA ASN A 572 -2.89 24.54 -9.28
C ASN A 572 -2.87 23.41 -10.33
N ALA A 573 -3.78 22.44 -10.23
CA ALA A 573 -3.99 21.39 -11.22
C ALA A 573 -4.96 21.84 -12.33
N ARG A 574 -5.12 20.99 -13.34
CA ARG A 574 -6.11 21.16 -14.42
C ARG A 574 -7.20 20.11 -14.28
N ARG A 575 -8.42 20.44 -14.75
CA ARG A 575 -9.59 19.56 -14.62
C ARG A 575 -9.27 18.10 -14.98
N GLY A 576 -9.64 17.18 -14.09
CA GLY A 576 -9.45 15.74 -14.25
C GLY A 576 -8.06 15.20 -13.85
N MET A 577 -7.11 16.06 -13.48
CA MET A 577 -5.81 15.61 -12.98
C MET A 577 -5.93 15.05 -11.55
N VAL A 578 -5.15 14.00 -11.27
CA VAL A 578 -5.08 13.32 -9.95
C VAL A 578 -3.61 12.99 -9.66
N THR A 579 -3.15 13.31 -8.45
CA THR A 579 -1.77 13.08 -8.02
C THR A 579 -1.53 11.66 -7.49
N GLU A 580 -0.27 11.25 -7.49
CA GLU A 580 0.21 10.01 -6.87
C GLU A 580 0.46 10.16 -5.37
N ARG A 581 1.07 11.27 -4.93
CA ARG A 581 1.61 11.36 -3.56
C ARG A 581 0.95 12.45 -2.75
N TYR A 582 0.43 12.03 -1.59
CA TYR A 582 0.07 12.92 -0.49
C TYR A 582 1.07 12.68 0.65
N TYR A 583 1.83 13.71 1.02
CA TYR A 583 2.92 13.59 1.98
C TYR A 583 2.40 13.74 3.41
N GLN A 584 2.30 12.63 4.13
CA GLN A 584 1.94 12.61 5.55
C GLN A 584 3.13 12.79 6.48
N THR A 585 4.35 12.59 5.98
CA THR A 585 5.61 12.75 6.72
C THR A 585 6.63 13.51 5.86
N GLU A 586 7.83 13.71 6.39
CA GLU A 586 8.98 14.33 5.71
C GLU A 586 9.59 13.44 4.61
N CYS A 587 9.02 12.25 4.35
CA CYS A 587 9.53 11.34 3.35
C CYS A 587 9.29 11.89 1.93
N PHE A 588 10.37 12.13 1.17
CA PHE A 588 10.42 12.71 -0.18
C PHE A 588 9.88 14.13 -0.37
N GLY A 589 9.19 14.69 0.61
CA GLY A 589 8.56 16.00 0.53
C GLY A 589 8.12 16.52 1.89
N PRO A 590 7.76 17.81 1.99
CA PRO A 590 7.30 18.39 3.24
C PRO A 590 5.92 17.80 3.63
N PRO A 591 5.68 17.52 4.93
CA PRO A 591 4.36 17.08 5.41
C PRO A 591 3.26 18.07 5.00
N GLY A 592 2.10 17.54 4.60
CA GLY A 592 0.98 18.35 4.15
C GLY A 592 1.10 18.87 2.71
N ALA A 593 2.15 18.50 1.97
CA ALA A 593 2.25 18.77 0.54
C ALA A 593 1.65 17.64 -0.32
N LEU A 594 1.48 17.94 -1.61
CA LEU A 594 1.12 16.95 -2.64
C LEU A 594 2.11 17.02 -3.80
N LEU A 595 2.33 15.89 -4.48
CA LEU A 595 3.15 15.87 -5.69
C LEU A 595 2.41 16.55 -6.84
N THR A 596 2.98 17.60 -7.44
CA THR A 596 2.31 18.40 -8.49
C THR A 596 2.40 17.77 -9.90
N LEU A 597 2.17 16.45 -9.96
CA LEU A 597 2.16 15.62 -11.16
C LEU A 597 0.89 14.76 -11.19
N SER A 598 0.16 14.86 -12.29
CA SER A 598 -0.92 13.94 -12.63
C SER A 598 -0.32 12.61 -13.09
N HIS A 599 -0.82 11.48 -12.58
CA HIS A 599 -0.37 10.14 -12.96
C HIS A 599 -1.50 9.35 -13.63
N SER A 600 -1.20 8.68 -14.76
CA SER A 600 -2.21 7.90 -15.50
C SER A 600 -2.84 6.83 -14.64
N TRP A 601 -2.03 6.17 -13.80
CA TRP A 601 -2.52 5.11 -12.94
C TRP A 601 -3.47 5.62 -11.86
N CYS A 602 -3.16 6.75 -11.19
CA CYS A 602 -4.02 7.28 -10.11
C CYS A 602 -5.41 7.64 -10.63
N ILE A 603 -5.45 8.23 -11.83
CA ILE A 603 -6.71 8.52 -12.54
C ILE A 603 -7.40 7.21 -12.94
N GLY A 604 -6.64 6.28 -13.52
CA GLY A 604 -7.16 5.05 -14.08
C GLY A 604 -7.73 4.07 -13.05
N VAL A 605 -7.06 3.86 -11.91
CA VAL A 605 -7.59 3.01 -10.82
C VAL A 605 -8.83 3.62 -10.18
N LEU A 606 -8.90 4.96 -10.10
CA LEU A 606 -10.10 5.64 -9.64
C LEU A 606 -11.26 5.49 -10.61
N LEU A 607 -11.01 5.65 -11.91
CA LEU A 607 -12.00 5.38 -12.94
C LEU A 607 -12.50 3.93 -12.85
N LEU A 608 -11.58 2.96 -12.76
CA LEU A 608 -11.90 1.54 -12.64
C LEU A 608 -12.80 1.27 -11.44
N ALA A 609 -12.41 1.73 -10.23
CA ALA A 609 -13.18 1.51 -9.02
C ALA A 609 -14.55 2.20 -9.04
N THR A 610 -14.67 3.37 -9.70
CA THR A 610 -15.99 4.00 -9.89
C THR A 610 -16.88 3.18 -10.81
N GLU A 611 -16.35 2.63 -11.91
CA GLU A 611 -17.09 1.75 -12.81
C GLU A 611 -17.48 0.42 -12.14
N ASP A 612 -16.59 -0.15 -11.32
CA ASP A 612 -16.90 -1.34 -10.53
C ASP A 612 -18.00 -1.04 -9.50
N THR A 613 -17.92 0.09 -8.80
CA THR A 613 -18.94 0.46 -7.80
C THR A 613 -20.32 0.68 -8.44
N LEU A 614 -20.38 1.25 -9.64
CA LEU A 614 -21.64 1.43 -10.39
C LEU A 614 -22.27 0.11 -10.85
N THR A 615 -21.53 -1.01 -10.78
CA THR A 615 -21.98 -2.32 -11.27
C THR A 615 -22.02 -3.40 -10.18
N HIS A 616 -21.44 -3.16 -9.01
CA HIS A 616 -21.39 -4.10 -7.88
C HIS A 616 -22.37 -3.69 -6.75
N PRO A 617 -23.38 -4.51 -6.42
CA PRO A 617 -24.40 -4.18 -5.42
C PRO A 617 -23.87 -3.87 -4.02
N GLU A 618 -22.90 -4.66 -3.55
CA GLU A 618 -22.25 -4.57 -2.23
C GLU A 618 -21.56 -3.20 -2.05
N LEU A 619 -20.95 -2.67 -3.13
CA LEU A 619 -20.32 -1.35 -3.10
C LEU A 619 -21.34 -0.22 -3.26
N THR A 620 -22.40 -0.43 -4.03
CA THR A 620 -23.49 0.54 -4.22
C THR A 620 -24.22 0.82 -2.91
N ALA A 621 -24.45 -0.20 -2.07
CA ALA A 621 -25.14 -0.01 -0.80
C ALA A 621 -24.32 0.81 0.22
N LEU A 622 -23.00 0.83 0.02
CA LEU A 622 -22.03 1.45 0.92
C LEU A 622 -21.60 2.85 0.48
N ASN A 623 -22.03 3.40 -0.67
CA ASN A 623 -21.61 4.71 -1.18
C ASN A 623 -22.79 5.58 -1.57
#